data_AF-Q4RZH7-F1
#
_entry.id   AF-Q4RZH7-F1
#
_cell.length_a   1.000
_cell.length_b   1.000
_cell.length_c   1.000
_cell.angle_alpha   90.00
_cell.angle_beta   90.00
_cell.angle_gamma   90.00
#
_symmetry.space_group_name_H-M   'P 1'
#
loop_
_entity.id
_entity.type
_entity.pdbx_description
1 polymer ?
#
loop_
_entity_poly.entity_id
_entity_poly.type
_entity_poly.pdbx_seq_one_letter_code
_entity_poly.pdbx_strand_id
1 'polypeptide(L)' 'QGFFRRSIQKNMVYTCHRDKNCIINKVTRNRCQYCRLQKCFEVGMSKE' A
#
# COMPACT_ATOMS: atom_id res chain seq x y z
N GLN A 1 -1.35 11.41 2.79
CA GLN A 1 -0.63 10.39 3.59
C GLN A 1 -1.50 9.49 4.48
N GLY A 2 -2.82 9.73 4.65
CA GLY A 2 -3.62 8.97 5.62
C GLY A 2 -3.75 7.44 5.38
N PHE A 3 -3.56 6.94 4.16
CA PHE A 3 -3.57 5.50 3.88
C PHE A 3 -2.47 4.78 4.66
N PHE A 4 -1.21 5.15 4.43
CA PHE A 4 -0.04 4.54 5.07
C PHE A 4 -0.16 4.59 6.60
N ARG A 5 -0.42 5.76 7.18
CA ARG A 5 -0.57 5.92 8.63
C ARG A 5 -1.62 4.97 9.22
N ARG A 6 -2.80 4.85 8.61
CA ARG A 6 -3.86 3.94 9.09
C ARG A 6 -3.46 2.48 8.94
N SER A 7 -2.81 2.12 7.84
CA SER A 7 -2.35 0.74 7.62
C SER A 7 -1.36 0.30 8.68
N ILE A 8 -0.41 1.17 9.04
CA ILE A 8 0.58 0.88 10.08
C ILE A 8 -0.02 0.90 11.49
N GLN A 9 -0.80 1.92 11.85
CA GLN A 9 -1.37 2.05 13.20
C GLN A 9 -2.31 0.90 13.57
N LYS A 10 -3.07 0.39 12.60
CA LYS A 10 -4.01 -0.71 12.82
C LYS A 10 -3.42 -2.08 12.47
N ASN A 11 -2.12 -2.16 12.17
CA ASN A 11 -1.45 -3.39 11.68
C ASN A 11 -2.28 -4.09 10.57
N MET A 12 -2.77 -3.31 9.61
CA MET A 12 -3.63 -3.82 8.54
C MET A 12 -2.84 -4.80 7.68
N VAL A 13 -3.36 -6.02 7.56
CA VAL A 13 -2.85 -7.01 6.60
C VAL A 13 -3.71 -6.94 5.35
N TYR A 14 -3.09 -6.66 4.21
CA TYR A 14 -3.75 -6.66 2.91
C TYR A 14 -3.30 -7.84 2.09
N THR A 15 -4.20 -8.37 1.26
CA THR A 15 -3.89 -9.44 0.31
C THR A 15 -3.96 -8.90 -1.11
N CYS A 16 -3.03 -9.31 -1.97
CA CYS A 16 -3.15 -9.10 -3.40
C CYS A 16 -3.87 -10.31 -4.03
N HIS A 17 -4.85 -10.05 -4.89
CA HIS A 17 -5.56 -11.09 -5.65
C HIS A 17 -5.02 -11.27 -7.08
N ARG A 18 -3.78 -10.81 -7.31
CA ARG A 18 -3.03 -10.88 -8.58
C ARG A 18 -1.59 -11.26 -8.24
N ASP A 19 -0.65 -11.00 -9.14
CA ASP A 19 0.77 -11.35 -9.03
C ASP A 19 1.59 -10.43 -8.11
N LYS A 20 0.95 -9.75 -7.15
CA LYS A 20 1.60 -8.77 -6.24
C LYS A 20 2.36 -7.62 -6.94
N ASN A 21 2.21 -7.46 -8.25
CA ASN A 21 2.88 -6.46 -9.09
C ASN A 21 1.88 -5.45 -9.71
N CYS A 22 0.84 -5.07 -8.96
CA CYS A 22 -0.15 -4.12 -9.46
C CYS A 22 0.47 -2.74 -9.73
N ILE A 23 0.22 -2.19 -10.91
CA ILE A 23 0.63 -0.81 -11.25
C ILE A 23 -0.15 0.19 -10.37
N ILE A 24 0.57 0.97 -9.57
CA ILE A 24 0.01 2.00 -8.67
C ILE A 24 0.24 3.40 -9.24
N ASN A 25 -0.84 4.06 -9.67
CA ASN A 25 -0.87 5.45 -10.13
C ASN A 25 -2.09 6.20 -9.53
N LYS A 26 -2.32 7.48 -9.91
CA LYS A 26 -3.40 8.31 -9.33
C LYS A 26 -4.79 7.67 -9.48
N VAL A 27 -5.03 6.93 -10.56
CA VAL A 27 -6.31 6.26 -10.89
C VAL A 27 -6.39 4.87 -10.27
N THR A 28 -5.31 4.09 -10.30
CA THR A 28 -5.31 2.67 -9.92
C THR A 28 -4.94 2.41 -8.47
N ARG A 29 -4.42 3.41 -7.73
CA ARG A 29 -3.90 3.23 -6.35
C ARG A 29 -4.87 2.57 -5.38
N ASN A 30 -6.18 2.69 -5.55
CA ASN A 30 -7.16 2.07 -4.66
C ASN A 30 -7.53 0.62 -5.06
N ARG A 31 -7.10 0.14 -6.24
CA ARG A 31 -7.45 -1.20 -6.73
C ARG A 31 -6.76 -2.34 -5.99
N CYS A 32 -5.63 -2.07 -5.35
CA CYS A 32 -4.92 -3.07 -4.56
C CYS A 32 -4.21 -2.39 -3.39
N GLN A 33 -4.75 -2.61 -2.18
CA GLN A 33 -4.18 -2.03 -0.96
C GLN A 33 -2.84 -2.66 -0.60
N TYR A 34 -2.64 -3.95 -0.88
CA TYR A 34 -1.36 -4.63 -0.69
C TYR A 34 -0.24 -3.97 -1.49
N CYS A 35 -0.36 -3.92 -2.81
CA CYS A 35 0.69 -3.35 -3.67
C CYS A 35 0.87 -1.85 -3.42
N ARG A 36 -0.21 -1.14 -3.04
CA ARG A 36 -0.10 0.27 -2.63
C ARG A 36 0.72 0.43 -1.36
N LEU A 37 0.49 -0.41 -0.35
CA LEU A 37 1.23 -0.37 0.92
C LEU A 37 2.69 -0.77 0.70
N GLN A 38 2.95 -1.81 -0.09
CA GLN A 38 4.31 -2.19 -0.51
C GLN A 38 5.03 -1.02 -1.19
N LYS A 39 4.38 -0.36 -2.16
CA LYS A 39 4.97 0.80 -2.83
C LYS A 39 5.25 1.97 -1.89
N CYS A 40 4.44 2.17 -0.84
CA CYS A 40 4.76 3.18 0.18
C CYS A 40 6.09 2.86 0.87
N PHE A 41 6.35 1.59 1.22
CA PHE A 41 7.64 1.19 1.78
C PHE A 41 8.78 1.32 0.76
N GLU A 42 8.56 0.92 -0.50
CA GLU A 42 9.58 1.02 -1.57
C GLU A 42 10.06 2.46 -1.81
N VAL A 43 9.17 3.45 -1.67
CA VAL A 43 9.55 4.88 -1.78
C VAL A 43 10.07 5.46 -0.47
N GLY A 44 10.33 4.64 0.55
CA GLY A 44 10.94 5.05 1.82
C GLY A 44 9.98 5.62 2.85
N MET A 45 8.67 5.36 2.76
CA MET A 45 7.77 5.73 3.87
C MET A 45 8.04 4.82 5.07
N SER A 46 8.57 5.39 6.15
CA SER A 46 8.79 4.70 7.43
C SER A 46 7.66 4.97 8.41
N LYS A 47 7.54 4.07 9.40
CA LYS A 47 6.64 4.19 10.57
C LYS A 47 7.17 5.23 11.58
N GLU A 48 8.47 5.51 11.55
CA GLU A 48 9.13 6.53 12.38
C GLU A 48 8.76 7.96 11.96
#